data_AF-A0A2H0XBS7-F1
#
_entry.id   AF-A0A2H0XBS7-F1
#
_cell.length_a   1.000
_cell.length_b   1.000
_cell.length_c   1.000
_cell.angle_alpha   90.00
_cell.angle_beta   90.00
_cell.angle_gamma   90.00
#
_symmetry.space_group_name_H-M   'P 1'
#
loop_
_entity.id
_entity.type
_entity.pdbx_description
1 polymer ?
#
loop_
_entity_poly.entity_id
_entity_poly.type
_entity_poly.pdbx_seq_one_letter_code
_entity_poly.pdbx_strand_id
1 'polypeptide(L)'
;MKKLIKKFGLLVLLAAIALVIFPLQGVFACSPGGPNPWFATQLSFDQASLPNNIEMVQADPVYEQYALINKSSEPFYLIRENLTDWKTFLNSELPKNYEPRYKITASQVYFWGQLSSQDTEGWKLNSGGINNSAATRVRIDDSVYTLEGESKQIFQDNRPTVVEIPEFQNFKILAFYKGAPVEIRGALHYSLNDKYDPQAFAKGVEACNKLNQSLNSTLWRILSFAPLIIILLILSGVGFLTYKIIKRFRK
;
A
#
# COMPACT_ATOMS: atom_id res chain seq x y z
N MET A 1 -15.55 52.71 -5.21
CA MET A 1 -16.23 51.75 -6.12
C MET A 1 -15.33 50.59 -6.59
N LYS A 2 -14.19 50.80 -7.27
CA LYS A 2 -13.34 49.69 -7.79
C LYS A 2 -12.90 48.66 -6.72
N LYS A 3 -12.59 49.09 -5.49
CA LYS A 3 -12.22 48.19 -4.37
C LYS A 3 -13.40 47.34 -3.84
N LEU A 4 -14.64 47.87 -3.87
CA LEU A 4 -15.84 47.13 -3.44
C LEU A 4 -16.23 46.05 -4.45
N ILE A 5 -16.13 46.36 -5.74
CA ILE A 5 -16.44 45.41 -6.84
C ILE A 5 -15.47 44.21 -6.81
N LYS A 6 -14.17 44.45 -6.57
CA LYS A 6 -13.18 43.37 -6.43
C LYS A 6 -13.45 42.46 -5.23
N LYS A 7 -13.83 43.03 -4.08
CA LYS A 7 -14.16 42.25 -2.87
C LYS A 7 -15.44 41.42 -3.05
N PHE A 8 -16.46 41.99 -3.70
CA PHE A 8 -17.71 41.29 -3.96
C PHE A 8 -17.55 40.16 -4.98
N GLY A 9 -16.78 40.40 -6.06
CA GLY A 9 -16.46 39.36 -7.04
C GLY A 9 -15.66 38.19 -6.46
N LEU A 10 -14.71 38.46 -5.55
CA LEU A 10 -13.94 37.43 -4.85
C LEU A 10 -14.84 36.59 -3.93
N LEU A 11 -15.79 37.21 -3.23
CA LEU A 11 -16.76 36.52 -2.37
C LEU A 11 -17.71 35.61 -3.17
N VAL A 12 -18.20 36.08 -4.31
CA VAL A 12 -19.04 35.27 -5.22
C VAL A 12 -18.25 34.10 -5.80
N LEU A 13 -16.98 34.32 -6.17
CA LEU A 13 -16.11 33.26 -6.66
C LEU A 13 -15.83 32.18 -5.59
N LEU A 14 -15.53 32.60 -4.37
CA LEU A 14 -15.30 31.67 -3.24
C LEU A 14 -16.57 30.90 -2.88
N ALA A 15 -17.74 31.55 -2.89
CA ALA A 15 -19.03 30.89 -2.68
C ALA A 15 -19.34 29.86 -3.78
N ALA A 16 -19.03 30.19 -5.05
CA ALA A 16 -19.20 29.26 -6.17
C ALA A 16 -18.25 28.05 -6.07
N ILE A 17 -16.99 28.26 -5.67
CA ILE A 17 -16.03 27.17 -5.45
C ILE A 17 -16.49 26.26 -4.30
N ALA A 18 -16.96 26.84 -3.18
CA ALA A 18 -17.48 26.06 -2.05
C ALA A 18 -18.72 25.22 -2.44
N LEU A 19 -19.62 25.77 -3.25
CA LEU A 19 -20.81 25.07 -3.77
C LEU A 19 -20.47 23.90 -4.71
N VAL A 20 -19.34 23.95 -5.41
CA VAL A 20 -18.89 22.88 -6.32
C VAL A 20 -18.07 21.81 -5.59
N ILE A 21 -17.30 22.17 -4.57
CA ILE A 21 -16.41 21.22 -3.86
C ILE A 21 -17.19 20.34 -2.86
N PHE A 22 -18.20 20.86 -2.17
CA PHE A 22 -19.00 20.09 -1.20
C PHE A 22 -19.68 18.83 -1.80
N PRO A 23 -20.30 18.85 -3.00
CA PRO A 23 -20.90 17.64 -3.58
C PRO A 23 -19.90 16.59 -4.07
N LEU A 24 -18.67 16.99 -4.43
CA LEU A 24 -17.65 16.04 -4.91
C LEU A 24 -17.18 15.09 -3.81
N GLN A 25 -17.30 15.46 -2.53
CA GLN A 25 -16.95 14.58 -1.41
C GLN A 25 -17.91 13.39 -1.28
N GLY A 26 -19.18 13.55 -1.68
CA GLY A 26 -20.18 12.48 -1.64
C GLY A 26 -19.99 11.40 -2.70
N VAL A 27 -19.38 11.73 -3.84
CA VAL A 27 -19.13 10.78 -4.95
C VAL A 27 -18.11 9.70 -4.55
N PHE A 28 -17.16 10.04 -3.67
CA PHE A 28 -16.20 9.07 -3.12
C PHE A 28 -16.83 8.07 -2.13
N ALA A 29 -18.01 8.35 -1.59
CA ALA A 29 -18.72 7.43 -0.69
C ALA A 29 -19.38 6.25 -1.44
N CYS A 30 -19.42 6.30 -2.77
CA CYS A 30 -20.03 5.26 -3.61
C CYS A 30 -19.07 4.21 -4.17
N SER A 31 -17.78 4.34 -3.87
CA SER A 31 -16.83 3.28 -4.16
C SER A 31 -16.81 2.35 -2.95
N PRO A 32 -17.26 1.09 -3.04
CA PRO A 32 -16.98 0.13 -1.98
C PRO A 32 -15.46 0.13 -1.81
N GLY A 33 -15.00 0.48 -0.60
CA GLY A 33 -13.58 0.43 -0.29
C GLY A 33 -13.04 -0.91 -0.74
N GLY A 34 -11.93 -0.90 -1.51
CA GLY A 34 -11.34 -2.12 -2.06
C GLY A 34 -11.19 -3.21 -0.99
N PRO A 35 -11.12 -4.50 -1.40
CA PRO A 35 -11.14 -5.60 -0.46
C PRO A 35 -10.04 -5.42 0.60
N ASN A 36 -10.46 -5.12 1.83
CA ASN A 36 -9.55 -5.18 2.97
C ASN A 36 -9.31 -6.66 3.26
N PRO A 37 -8.06 -7.09 3.52
CA PRO A 37 -7.81 -8.44 3.98
C PRO A 37 -8.60 -8.69 5.28
N TRP A 38 -9.21 -9.87 5.39
CA TRP A 38 -10.04 -10.20 6.56
C TRP A 38 -9.20 -10.30 7.83
N PHE A 39 -7.95 -10.75 7.69
CA PHE A 39 -7.03 -10.95 8.81
C PHE A 39 -5.87 -9.97 8.77
N ALA A 40 -5.46 -9.53 9.95
CA ALA A 40 -4.13 -8.98 10.17
C ALA A 40 -3.19 -10.11 10.62
N THR A 41 -1.99 -10.12 10.05
CA THR A 41 -0.93 -11.07 10.39
C THR A 41 0.10 -10.43 11.30
N GLN A 42 0.57 -11.18 12.29
CA GLN A 42 1.68 -10.79 13.15
C GLN A 42 2.69 -11.92 13.23
N LEU A 43 3.94 -11.61 12.86
CA LEU A 43 5.06 -12.53 13.02
C LEU A 43 5.65 -12.43 14.43
N SER A 44 6.04 -13.56 14.98
CA SER A 44 6.88 -13.68 16.17
C SER A 44 8.06 -14.61 15.87
N PHE A 45 9.20 -14.36 16.50
CA PHE A 45 10.43 -15.12 16.28
C PHE A 45 10.99 -15.64 17.60
N ASP A 46 11.40 -16.90 17.60
CA ASP A 46 12.12 -17.50 18.72
C ASP A 46 13.54 -16.95 18.75
N GLN A 47 13.81 -16.05 19.70
CA GLN A 47 15.12 -15.42 19.87
C GLN A 47 16.23 -16.43 20.17
N ALA A 48 15.90 -17.58 20.77
CA ALA A 48 16.89 -18.63 21.05
C ALA A 48 17.35 -19.36 19.77
N SER A 49 16.56 -19.28 18.68
CA SER A 49 16.90 -19.88 17.39
C SER A 49 17.82 -19.00 16.53
N LEU A 50 18.05 -17.74 16.92
CA LEU A 50 18.90 -16.81 16.17
C LEU A 50 20.38 -17.06 16.50
N PRO A 51 21.24 -17.25 15.48
CA PRO A 51 22.69 -17.34 15.71
C PRO A 51 23.25 -16.02 16.26
N ASN A 52 24.37 -16.12 16.99
CA ASN A 52 25.07 -14.94 17.50
C ASN A 52 25.34 -13.90 16.40
N ASN A 53 25.08 -12.62 16.71
CA ASN A 53 25.21 -11.47 15.81
C ASN A 53 24.19 -11.42 14.65
N ILE A 54 23.20 -12.31 14.62
CA ILE A 54 22.05 -12.22 13.74
C ILE A 54 20.87 -11.69 14.55
N GLU A 55 20.26 -10.61 14.08
CA GLU A 55 19.17 -9.94 14.79
C GLU A 55 17.93 -9.81 13.93
N MET A 56 16.78 -9.98 14.56
CA MET A 56 15.48 -9.64 14.00
C MET A 56 15.02 -8.32 14.60
N VAL A 57 14.97 -7.28 13.78
CA VAL A 57 14.52 -5.95 14.20
C VAL A 57 13.17 -5.62 13.61
N GLN A 58 12.34 -4.93 14.38
CA GLN A 58 11.10 -4.36 13.87
C GLN A 58 11.46 -3.14 12.99
N ALA A 59 11.06 -3.13 11.71
CA ALA A 59 11.44 -2.05 10.79
C ALA A 59 10.30 -1.02 10.62
N ASP A 60 9.11 -1.48 10.22
CA ASP A 60 7.89 -0.67 10.08
C ASP A 60 6.66 -1.55 10.38
N PRO A 61 5.89 -1.29 11.44
CA PRO A 61 4.72 -2.11 11.79
C PRO A 61 3.61 -2.11 10.73
N VAL A 62 3.58 -1.11 9.82
CA VAL A 62 2.53 -0.94 8.80
C VAL A 62 2.94 -1.61 7.48
N TYR A 63 4.22 -1.57 7.11
CA TYR A 63 4.66 -2.04 5.78
C TYR A 63 5.76 -3.11 5.82
N GLU A 64 6.57 -3.17 6.87
CA GLU A 64 7.79 -3.99 6.97
C GLU A 64 7.97 -4.51 8.40
N GLN A 65 7.12 -5.43 8.85
CA GLN A 65 7.05 -5.78 10.27
C GLN A 65 8.41 -6.22 10.84
N TYR A 66 9.23 -6.94 10.07
CA TYR A 66 10.54 -7.39 10.54
C TYR A 66 11.61 -7.37 9.44
N ALA A 67 12.84 -7.13 9.88
CA ALA A 67 14.03 -7.22 9.05
C ALA A 67 15.14 -8.00 9.77
N LEU A 68 15.84 -8.84 9.02
CA LEU A 68 16.99 -9.60 9.49
C LEU A 68 18.28 -8.82 9.20
N ILE A 69 19.10 -8.65 10.22
CA ILE A 69 20.38 -7.94 10.19
C ILE A 69 21.49 -8.90 10.58
N ASN A 70 22.59 -8.87 9.84
CA ASN A 70 23.83 -9.51 10.23
C ASN A 70 24.79 -8.45 10.78
N LYS A 71 25.26 -8.59 12.02
CA LYS A 71 26.30 -7.74 12.63
C LYS A 71 27.68 -8.38 12.61
N SER A 72 27.79 -9.60 12.12
CA SER A 72 29.03 -10.36 12.03
C SER A 72 29.79 -10.06 10.74
N SER A 73 31.12 -10.19 10.78
CA SER A 73 31.98 -10.17 9.58
C SER A 73 31.73 -11.37 8.66
N GLU A 74 31.34 -12.51 9.24
CA GLU A 74 30.95 -13.71 8.49
C GLU A 74 29.62 -13.51 7.76
N PRO A 75 29.51 -13.89 6.47
CA PRO A 75 28.27 -13.79 5.72
C PRO A 75 27.22 -14.77 6.28
N PHE A 76 25.97 -14.31 6.26
CA PHE A 76 24.79 -15.10 6.62
C PHE A 76 23.93 -15.29 5.37
N TYR A 77 23.57 -16.54 5.07
CA TYR A 77 22.83 -16.86 3.86
C TYR A 77 21.41 -17.29 4.20
N LEU A 78 20.42 -16.67 3.58
CA LEU A 78 19.07 -17.21 3.52
C LEU A 78 18.96 -18.18 2.35
N ILE A 79 18.45 -19.37 2.62
CA ILE A 79 18.43 -20.49 1.67
C ILE A 79 17.07 -21.18 1.64
N ARG A 80 16.84 -22.00 0.62
CA ARG A 80 15.77 -23.01 0.58
C ARG A 80 16.39 -24.39 0.37
N GLU A 81 15.65 -25.44 0.72
CA GLU A 81 16.02 -26.80 0.30
C GLU A 81 15.95 -26.88 -1.23
N ASN A 82 17.02 -27.39 -1.83
CA ASN A 82 17.02 -27.71 -3.25
C ASN A 82 16.39 -29.10 -3.43
N LEU A 83 15.12 -29.13 -3.82
CA LEU A 83 14.38 -30.36 -4.09
C LEU A 83 14.64 -30.93 -5.50
N THR A 84 15.53 -30.31 -6.26
CA THR A 84 15.86 -30.70 -7.64
C THR A 84 17.32 -31.11 -7.76
N ASP A 85 17.55 -32.41 -7.95
CA ASP A 85 18.91 -32.99 -8.05
C ASP A 85 19.72 -32.46 -9.25
N TRP A 86 19.04 -31.95 -10.28
CA TRP A 86 19.67 -31.48 -11.52
C TRP A 86 20.05 -29.99 -11.49
N LYS A 87 19.45 -29.19 -10.59
CA LYS A 87 19.71 -27.75 -10.53
C LYS A 87 20.92 -27.51 -9.63
N THR A 88 21.91 -26.80 -10.15
CA THR A 88 23.11 -26.41 -9.40
C THR A 88 23.25 -24.91 -9.37
N PHE A 89 23.73 -24.38 -8.25
CA PHE A 89 23.90 -22.93 -8.04
C PHE A 89 25.40 -22.61 -8.04
N LEU A 90 25.99 -22.62 -9.24
CA LEU A 90 27.41 -22.31 -9.43
C LEU A 90 27.70 -20.91 -8.90
N ASN A 91 28.81 -20.75 -8.16
CA ASN A 91 29.24 -19.50 -7.50
C ASN A 91 28.40 -19.05 -6.29
N SER A 92 27.51 -19.90 -5.76
CA SER A 92 26.67 -19.54 -4.60
C SER A 92 27.41 -19.55 -3.26
N GLU A 93 28.61 -20.16 -3.20
CA GLU A 93 29.35 -20.42 -1.96
C GLU A 93 28.63 -21.42 -1.02
N LEU A 94 27.53 -22.04 -1.46
CA LEU A 94 26.69 -22.95 -0.68
C LEU A 94 26.79 -24.40 -1.18
N PRO A 95 26.49 -25.40 -0.31
CA PRO A 95 26.36 -26.79 -0.74
C PRO A 95 25.24 -26.97 -1.77
N LYS A 96 25.39 -27.95 -2.67
CA LYS A 96 24.44 -28.21 -3.79
C LYS A 96 22.99 -28.49 -3.36
N ASN A 97 22.78 -28.89 -2.11
CA ASN A 97 21.46 -29.24 -1.55
C ASN A 97 20.65 -27.99 -1.13
N TYR A 98 21.22 -26.79 -1.29
CA TYR A 98 20.59 -25.54 -0.88
C TYR A 98 20.51 -24.55 -2.04
N GLU A 99 19.31 -23.99 -2.22
CA GLU A 99 19.07 -22.88 -3.14
C GLU A 99 19.35 -21.54 -2.44
N PRO A 100 20.34 -20.76 -2.90
CA PRO A 100 20.59 -19.41 -2.38
C PRO A 100 19.42 -18.47 -2.63
N ARG A 101 19.10 -17.62 -1.66
CA ARG A 101 18.16 -16.50 -1.84
C ARG A 101 18.82 -15.17 -1.57
N TYR A 102 19.38 -15.02 -0.37
CA TYR A 102 20.05 -13.79 0.04
C TYR A 102 21.39 -14.09 0.71
N LYS A 103 22.37 -13.25 0.48
CA LYS A 103 23.63 -13.17 1.23
C LYS A 103 23.63 -11.85 1.98
N ILE A 104 23.77 -11.92 3.29
CA ILE A 104 23.68 -10.77 4.20
C ILE A 104 25.03 -10.63 4.88
N THR A 105 25.69 -9.51 4.64
CA THR A 105 26.93 -9.12 5.32
C THR A 105 26.63 -7.97 6.29
N ALA A 106 27.62 -7.58 7.09
CA ALA A 106 27.48 -6.44 8.00
C ALA A 106 27.12 -5.12 7.32
N SER A 107 27.45 -4.96 6.04
CA SER A 107 27.29 -3.69 5.31
C SER A 107 26.39 -3.79 4.09
N GLN A 108 26.00 -5.00 3.68
CA GLN A 108 25.39 -5.18 2.37
C GLN A 108 24.56 -6.46 2.26
N VAL A 109 23.49 -6.37 1.49
CA VAL A 109 22.64 -7.49 1.13
C VAL A 109 22.76 -7.74 -0.36
N TYR A 110 22.89 -9.00 -0.71
CA TYR A 110 22.87 -9.49 -2.07
C TYR A 110 21.69 -10.45 -2.21
N PHE A 111 21.03 -10.42 -3.36
CA PHE A 111 20.11 -11.48 -3.76
C PHE A 111 20.80 -12.39 -4.77
N TRP A 112 20.39 -13.65 -4.82
CA TRP A 112 20.86 -14.58 -5.84
C TRP A 112 19.97 -14.53 -7.07
N GLY A 113 20.57 -14.36 -8.25
CA GLY A 113 19.84 -14.51 -9.50
C GLY A 113 20.53 -13.88 -10.69
N GLN A 114 19.73 -13.69 -11.73
CA GLN A 114 20.12 -13.12 -13.01
C GLN A 114 19.26 -11.87 -13.26
N LEU A 115 19.89 -10.72 -13.50
CA LEU A 115 19.18 -9.45 -13.73
C LEU A 115 18.75 -9.26 -15.18
N SER A 116 19.43 -9.93 -16.11
CA SER A 116 19.14 -9.90 -17.54
C SER A 116 19.56 -11.21 -18.19
N SER A 117 18.97 -11.57 -19.32
CA SER A 117 19.31 -12.81 -20.05
C SER A 117 20.78 -12.91 -20.51
N GLN A 118 21.53 -11.80 -20.44
CA GLN A 118 22.95 -11.74 -20.79
C GLN A 118 23.87 -11.85 -19.56
N ASP A 119 23.34 -11.71 -18.35
CA ASP A 119 24.11 -11.81 -17.11
C ASP A 119 24.28 -13.26 -16.67
N THR A 120 25.41 -13.57 -16.03
CA THR A 120 25.54 -14.83 -15.30
C THR A 120 24.77 -14.77 -13.98
N GLU A 121 24.13 -15.88 -13.62
CA GLU A 121 23.57 -16.07 -12.29
C GLU A 121 24.65 -15.87 -11.22
N GLY A 122 24.31 -15.16 -10.16
CA GLY A 122 25.26 -14.84 -9.10
C GLY A 122 24.67 -13.98 -8.00
N TRP A 123 25.51 -13.61 -7.04
CA TRP A 123 25.19 -12.60 -6.05
C TRP A 123 25.13 -11.21 -6.68
N LYS A 124 23.95 -10.59 -6.64
CA LYS A 124 23.72 -9.23 -7.13
C LYS A 124 23.29 -8.34 -5.96
N LEU A 125 23.71 -7.08 -5.99
CA LEU A 125 23.36 -6.13 -4.95
C LEU A 125 21.84 -5.97 -4.84
N ASN A 126 21.32 -6.11 -3.63
CA ASN A 126 19.94 -5.78 -3.34
C ASN A 126 19.86 -4.27 -3.11
N SER A 127 19.45 -3.52 -4.14
CA SER A 127 19.24 -2.07 -4.03
C SER A 127 17.84 -1.80 -3.48
N GLY A 128 17.78 -1.37 -2.21
CA GLY A 128 16.54 -0.97 -1.56
C GLY A 128 16.13 0.44 -1.99
N GLY A 129 15.42 0.57 -3.11
CA GLY A 129 14.68 1.80 -3.45
C GLY A 129 15.47 2.96 -4.10
N ILE A 130 14.76 4.09 -4.24
CA ILE A 130 15.18 5.28 -5.00
C ILE A 130 16.54 5.77 -4.48
N ASN A 131 17.54 5.80 -5.37
CA ASN A 131 18.97 6.13 -5.19
C ASN A 131 19.96 4.95 -5.09
N ASN A 132 19.55 3.70 -5.32
CA ASN A 132 20.46 2.54 -5.38
C ASN A 132 21.34 2.36 -4.12
N SER A 133 20.90 2.86 -2.96
CA SER A 133 21.62 2.64 -1.71
C SER A 133 21.61 1.15 -1.38
N ALA A 134 22.78 0.62 -1.02
CA ALA A 134 22.94 -0.76 -0.60
C ALA A 134 22.01 -1.07 0.57
N ALA A 135 21.15 -2.09 0.44
CA ALA A 135 20.39 -2.58 1.56
C ALA A 135 21.35 -3.26 2.56
N THR A 136 21.17 -3.01 3.86
CA THR A 136 21.95 -3.65 4.95
C THR A 136 21.14 -4.68 5.73
N ARG A 137 19.87 -4.87 5.34
CA ARG A 137 18.90 -5.74 6.02
C ARG A 137 18.01 -6.43 4.99
N VAL A 138 17.61 -7.66 5.29
CA VAL A 138 16.63 -8.39 4.48
C VAL A 138 15.27 -8.31 5.15
N ARG A 139 14.28 -7.85 4.41
CA ARG A 139 12.88 -7.89 4.84
C ARG A 139 12.42 -9.34 4.97
N ILE A 140 11.74 -9.65 6.06
CA ILE A 140 11.09 -10.94 6.24
C ILE A 140 9.60 -10.75 5.94
N ASP A 141 9.16 -11.33 4.82
CA ASP A 141 7.77 -11.40 4.41
C ASP A 141 7.34 -12.86 4.21
N ASP A 142 6.06 -13.05 3.90
CA ASP A 142 5.43 -14.35 3.70
C ASP A 142 6.12 -15.21 2.62
N SER A 143 6.90 -14.61 1.71
CA SER A 143 7.66 -15.36 0.71
C SER A 143 8.94 -15.98 1.28
N VAL A 144 9.40 -15.52 2.45
CA VAL A 144 10.70 -15.88 3.04
C VAL A 144 10.65 -17.20 3.80
N TYR A 145 9.54 -17.48 4.47
CA TYR A 145 9.35 -18.71 5.24
C TYR A 145 8.45 -19.72 4.52
N THR A 146 8.52 -20.98 4.94
CA THR A 146 7.60 -22.03 4.49
C THR A 146 6.50 -22.19 5.54
N LEU A 147 5.24 -22.02 5.14
CA LEU A 147 4.08 -22.27 5.98
C LEU A 147 3.65 -23.73 5.91
N GLU A 148 3.37 -24.32 7.06
CA GLU A 148 2.61 -25.56 7.15
C GLU A 148 1.11 -25.22 7.14
N GLY A 149 0.53 -24.93 5.97
CA GLY A 149 -0.91 -24.70 5.85
C GLY A 149 -1.33 -23.67 4.80
N GLU A 150 -2.48 -23.90 4.17
CA GLU A 150 -3.00 -23.14 3.05
C GLU A 150 -3.43 -21.70 3.44
N SER A 151 -2.75 -20.68 2.90
CA SER A 151 -3.25 -19.30 2.94
C SER A 151 -4.25 -19.05 1.81
N LYS A 152 -5.49 -19.55 1.96
CA LYS A 152 -6.58 -19.21 1.04
C LYS A 152 -7.20 -17.86 1.43
N GLN A 153 -6.83 -16.80 0.71
CA GLN A 153 -7.58 -15.54 0.72
C GLN A 153 -8.57 -15.51 -0.44
N ILE A 154 -9.83 -15.19 -0.14
CA ILE A 154 -10.92 -15.07 -1.12
C ILE A 154 -10.96 -13.61 -1.59
N PHE A 155 -10.75 -13.38 -2.89
CA PHE A 155 -10.81 -12.06 -3.55
C PHE A 155 -12.25 -11.57 -3.79
N GLN A 156 -13.25 -12.11 -3.10
CA GLN A 156 -14.67 -11.79 -3.28
C GLN A 156 -15.23 -11.14 -2.00
N ASP A 157 -16.10 -10.14 -2.16
CA ASP A 157 -16.73 -9.39 -1.06
C ASP A 157 -17.90 -10.17 -0.44
N ASN A 158 -17.65 -11.43 -0.04
CA ASN A 158 -18.58 -12.33 0.62
C ASN A 158 -18.28 -12.44 2.13
N ARG A 159 -17.95 -11.30 2.76
CA ARG A 159 -17.50 -11.22 4.15
C ARG A 159 -18.55 -11.85 5.11
N PRO A 160 -18.25 -12.98 5.77
CA PRO A 160 -19.22 -13.63 6.64
C PRO A 160 -19.41 -12.84 7.94
N THR A 161 -20.60 -12.89 8.55
CA THR A 161 -20.86 -12.19 9.83
C THR A 161 -20.00 -12.73 10.97
N VAL A 162 -19.58 -14.00 10.87
CA VAL A 162 -18.67 -14.67 11.78
C VAL A 162 -17.49 -15.16 10.97
N VAL A 163 -16.29 -14.78 11.36
CA VAL A 163 -15.04 -15.23 10.74
C VAL A 163 -14.35 -16.18 11.71
N GLU A 164 -14.06 -17.39 11.26
CA GLU A 164 -13.16 -18.29 11.97
C GLU A 164 -11.72 -17.80 11.74
N ILE A 165 -11.05 -17.42 12.82
CA ILE A 165 -9.66 -16.97 12.76
C ILE A 165 -8.79 -18.23 12.64
N PRO A 166 -7.90 -18.32 11.62
CA PRO A 166 -7.00 -19.46 11.48
C PRO A 166 -6.17 -19.67 12.75
N GLU A 167 -5.87 -20.93 13.05
CA GLU A 167 -4.96 -21.27 14.14
C GLU A 167 -3.56 -20.69 13.91
N PHE A 168 -2.81 -20.55 15.01
CA PHE A 168 -1.42 -20.11 14.94
C PHE A 168 -0.60 -21.09 14.09
N GLN A 169 0.23 -20.56 13.19
CA GLN A 169 1.05 -21.39 12.30
C GLN A 169 2.52 -21.22 12.64
N ASN A 170 3.21 -22.32 12.93
CA ASN A 170 4.65 -22.29 13.08
C ASN A 170 5.31 -22.25 11.69
N PHE A 171 6.43 -21.55 11.60
CA PHE A 171 7.24 -21.53 10.40
C PHE A 171 8.72 -21.67 10.73
N LYS A 172 9.49 -22.07 9.73
CA LYS A 172 10.95 -22.06 9.77
C LYS A 172 11.53 -21.30 8.60
N ILE A 173 12.64 -20.62 8.87
CA ILE A 173 13.49 -20.00 7.86
C ILE A 173 14.81 -20.78 7.89
N LEU A 174 15.16 -21.34 6.73
CA LEU A 174 16.43 -22.03 6.56
C LEU A 174 17.52 -21.03 6.22
N ALA A 175 18.68 -21.21 6.83
CA ALA A 175 19.84 -20.40 6.59
C ALA A 175 21.13 -21.20 6.68
N PHE A 176 22.22 -20.60 6.21
CA PHE A 176 23.57 -21.14 6.32
C PHE A 176 24.45 -20.09 6.98
N TYR A 177 25.16 -20.47 8.04
CA TYR A 177 26.03 -19.57 8.79
C TYR A 177 27.26 -20.31 9.28
N LYS A 178 28.45 -19.74 9.04
CA LYS A 178 29.74 -20.31 9.45
C LYS A 178 29.94 -21.78 9.03
N GLY A 179 29.50 -22.14 7.83
CA GLY A 179 29.69 -23.49 7.29
C GLY A 179 28.63 -24.51 7.71
N ALA A 180 27.61 -24.12 8.48
CA ALA A 180 26.56 -25.02 8.95
C ALA A 180 25.15 -24.51 8.60
N PRO A 181 24.20 -25.41 8.32
CA PRO A 181 22.80 -25.04 8.23
C PRO A 181 22.27 -24.64 9.61
N VAL A 182 21.41 -23.63 9.63
CA VAL A 182 20.74 -23.12 10.83
C VAL A 182 19.26 -22.90 10.52
N GLU A 183 18.41 -23.14 11.51
CA GLU A 183 16.97 -22.93 11.39
C GLU A 183 16.54 -21.81 12.34
N ILE A 184 15.97 -20.75 11.78
CA ILE A 184 15.30 -19.71 12.56
C ILE A 184 13.83 -20.09 12.65
N ARG A 185 13.30 -20.14 13.87
CA ARG A 185 11.92 -20.55 14.14
C ARG A 185 11.08 -19.34 14.49
N GLY A 186 9.82 -19.38 14.09
CA GLY A 186 8.85 -18.35 14.42
C GLY A 186 7.42 -18.85 14.31
N ALA A 187 6.48 -17.98 14.65
CA ALA A 187 5.06 -18.23 14.53
C ALA A 187 4.35 -17.06 13.85
N LEU A 188 3.36 -17.41 13.04
CA LEU A 188 2.45 -16.50 12.37
C LEU A 188 1.12 -16.53 13.13
N HIS A 189 0.76 -15.39 13.70
CA HIS A 189 -0.50 -15.19 14.39
C HIS A 189 -1.47 -14.47 13.47
N TYR A 190 -2.69 -14.96 13.41
CA TYR A 190 -3.80 -14.31 12.73
C TYR A 190 -4.68 -13.61 13.76
N SER A 191 -5.11 -12.41 13.42
CA SER A 191 -6.14 -11.68 14.15
C SER A 191 -7.13 -11.12 13.15
N LEU A 192 -8.36 -10.89 13.59
CA LEU A 192 -9.32 -10.19 12.74
C LEU A 192 -8.81 -8.77 12.49
N ASN A 193 -8.82 -8.33 11.24
CA ASN A 193 -8.42 -6.97 10.91
C ASN A 193 -9.34 -5.96 11.64
N ASP A 194 -8.78 -4.94 12.31
CA ASP A 194 -9.57 -3.91 12.98
C ASP A 194 -10.55 -3.17 12.04
N LYS A 195 -10.23 -3.17 10.74
CA LYS A 195 -11.07 -2.59 9.67
C LYS A 195 -12.02 -3.62 9.04
N TYR A 196 -12.11 -4.82 9.60
CA TYR A 196 -13.06 -5.83 9.17
C TYR A 196 -14.47 -5.38 9.55
N ASP A 197 -15.30 -5.23 8.52
CA ASP A 197 -16.71 -4.90 8.69
C ASP A 197 -17.52 -5.81 7.75
N PRO A 198 -18.31 -6.77 8.29
CA PRO A 198 -19.16 -7.64 7.48
C PRO A 198 -20.29 -6.88 6.79
N GLN A 199 -20.59 -5.65 7.22
CA GLN A 199 -21.60 -4.77 6.62
C GLN A 199 -20.98 -3.67 5.73
N ALA A 200 -19.67 -3.71 5.44
CA ALA A 200 -19.02 -2.67 4.64
C ALA A 200 -19.74 -2.43 3.30
N PHE A 201 -20.13 -3.51 2.61
CA PHE A 201 -20.89 -3.44 1.36
C PHE A 201 -22.28 -2.81 1.58
N ALA A 202 -23.04 -3.29 2.57
CA ALA A 202 -24.38 -2.78 2.86
C ALA A 202 -24.36 -1.29 3.22
N LYS A 203 -23.38 -0.85 4.02
CA LYS A 203 -23.14 0.57 4.36
C LYS A 203 -22.78 1.39 3.12
N GLY A 204 -21.98 0.83 2.21
CA GLY A 204 -21.67 1.46 0.92
C GLY A 204 -22.90 1.64 0.03
N VAL A 205 -23.74 0.59 -0.09
CA VAL A 205 -25.02 0.67 -0.82
C VAL A 205 -25.96 1.68 -0.17
N GLU A 206 -26.07 1.71 1.15
CA GLU A 206 -26.90 2.68 1.87
C GLU A 206 -26.40 4.12 1.67
N ALA A 207 -25.08 4.34 1.74
CA ALA A 207 -24.47 5.63 1.46
C ALA A 207 -24.75 6.09 0.02
N CYS A 208 -24.67 5.19 -0.96
CA CYS A 208 -25.06 5.49 -2.34
C CYS A 208 -26.54 5.80 -2.48
N ASN A 209 -27.42 5.05 -1.83
CA ASN A 209 -28.85 5.31 -1.87
C ASN A 209 -29.18 6.68 -1.26
N LYS A 210 -28.55 7.04 -0.15
CA LYS A 210 -28.68 8.37 0.48
C LYS A 210 -28.14 9.48 -0.43
N LEU A 211 -27.01 9.26 -1.12
CA LEU A 211 -26.47 10.21 -2.09
C LEU A 211 -27.43 10.39 -3.27
N ASN A 212 -27.93 9.30 -3.85
CA ASN A 212 -28.87 9.32 -4.96
C ASN A 212 -30.18 10.02 -4.57
N GLN A 213 -30.68 9.80 -3.36
CA GLN A 213 -31.84 10.53 -2.81
C GLN A 213 -31.55 12.03 -2.64
N SER A 214 -30.37 12.38 -2.10
CA SER A 214 -29.95 13.77 -1.96
C SER A 214 -29.87 14.48 -3.32
N LEU A 215 -29.22 13.87 -4.31
CA LEU A 215 -29.08 14.41 -5.67
C LEU A 215 -30.42 14.56 -6.40
N ASN A 216 -31.39 13.70 -6.10
CA ASN A 216 -32.74 13.78 -6.66
C ASN A 216 -33.69 14.73 -5.92
N SER A 217 -33.26 15.34 -4.81
CA SER A 217 -34.09 16.33 -4.12
C SER A 217 -34.23 17.62 -4.93
N THR A 218 -35.40 18.27 -4.83
CA THR A 218 -35.73 19.51 -5.55
C THR A 218 -34.71 20.63 -5.28
N LEU A 219 -34.18 20.71 -4.06
CA LEU A 219 -33.14 21.66 -3.67
C LEU A 219 -31.83 21.48 -4.47
N TRP A 220 -31.38 20.24 -4.66
CA TRP A 220 -30.16 19.96 -5.42
C TRP A 220 -30.33 20.20 -6.93
N ARG A 221 -31.52 19.90 -7.49
CA ARG A 221 -31.85 20.30 -8.86
C ARG A 221 -31.80 21.83 -9.06
N ILE A 222 -32.24 22.61 -8.07
CA ILE A 222 -32.17 24.08 -8.15
C ILE A 222 -30.72 24.56 -8.02
N LEU A 223 -29.96 23.99 -7.09
CA LEU A 223 -28.56 24.35 -6.85
C LEU A 223 -27.63 23.95 -8.01
N SER A 224 -27.92 22.89 -8.77
CA SER A 224 -27.14 22.51 -9.95
C SER A 224 -27.28 23.49 -11.12
N PHE A 225 -28.37 24.27 -11.17
CA PHE A 225 -28.52 25.41 -12.09
C PHE A 225 -27.94 26.70 -11.55
N ALA A 226 -27.60 26.79 -10.25
CA ALA A 226 -27.05 28.02 -9.65
C ALA A 226 -25.75 28.50 -10.35
N PRO A 227 -24.79 27.65 -10.74
CA PRO A 227 -23.62 28.08 -11.51
C PRO A 227 -24.01 28.70 -12.86
N LEU A 228 -24.99 28.11 -13.55
CA LEU A 228 -25.50 28.64 -14.83
C LEU A 228 -26.15 30.01 -14.63
N ILE A 229 -26.96 30.17 -13.57
CA ILE A 229 -27.61 31.44 -13.22
C ILE A 229 -26.56 32.50 -12.86
N ILE A 230 -25.52 32.14 -12.11
CA ILE A 230 -24.40 33.04 -11.77
C ILE A 230 -23.64 33.46 -13.04
N ILE A 231 -23.36 32.54 -13.96
CA ILE A 231 -22.71 32.85 -15.24
C ILE A 231 -23.58 33.81 -16.07
N LEU A 232 -24.90 33.58 -16.15
CA LEU A 232 -25.83 34.46 -16.85
C LEU A 232 -25.89 35.87 -16.22
N LEU A 233 -25.86 35.97 -14.89
CA LEU A 233 -25.79 37.26 -14.18
C LEU A 233 -24.48 38.01 -14.45
N ILE A 234 -23.35 37.28 -14.52
CA ILE A 234 -22.06 37.88 -14.87
C ILE A 234 -22.07 38.37 -16.32
N LEU A 235 -22.54 37.56 -17.26
CA LEU A 235 -22.60 37.91 -18.68
C LEU A 235 -23.53 39.10 -18.95
N SER A 236 -24.70 39.14 -18.31
CA SER A 236 -25.63 40.28 -18.40
C SER A 236 -25.05 41.55 -17.77
N GLY A 237 -24.39 41.43 -16.61
CA GLY A 237 -23.67 42.53 -15.97
C GLY A 237 -22.55 43.11 -16.84
N VAL A 238 -21.74 42.23 -17.46
CA VAL A 238 -20.69 42.63 -18.41
C VAL A 238 -21.31 43.29 -19.64
N GLY A 239 -22.35 42.69 -20.23
CA GLY A 239 -23.07 43.24 -21.39
C GLY A 239 -23.66 44.63 -21.14
N PHE A 240 -24.23 44.87 -19.95
CA PHE A 240 -24.72 46.18 -19.54
C PHE A 240 -23.60 47.20 -19.40
N LEU A 241 -22.44 46.80 -18.86
CA LEU A 241 -21.25 47.64 -18.75
C LEU A 241 -20.68 48.01 -20.13
N THR A 242 -20.54 47.06 -21.07
CA THR A 242 -20.12 47.35 -22.45
C THR A 242 -21.11 48.25 -23.16
N TYR A 243 -22.42 48.01 -23.04
CA TYR A 243 -23.45 48.90 -23.59
C TYR A 243 -23.30 50.34 -23.08
N LYS A 244 -23.11 50.51 -21.76
CA LYS A 244 -22.97 51.83 -21.14
C LYS A 244 -21.69 52.55 -21.58
N ILE A 245 -20.60 51.80 -21.80
CA ILE A 245 -19.34 52.33 -22.33
C ILE A 245 -19.53 52.78 -23.79
N ILE A 246 -20.08 51.94 -24.66
CA ILE A 246 -20.31 52.24 -26.08
C ILE A 246 -21.25 53.45 -26.24
N LYS A 247 -22.32 53.52 -25.45
CA LYS A 247 -23.25 54.67 -25.44
C LYS A 247 -22.56 55.98 -25.02
N ARG A 248 -21.52 55.92 -24.19
CA ARG A 248 -20.75 57.09 -23.73
C ARG A 248 -19.77 57.61 -24.79
N PHE A 249 -19.32 56.76 -25.71
CA PHE A 249 -18.46 57.11 -26.84
C PHE A 249 -19.23 57.47 -28.13
N ARG A 250 -20.56 57.29 -28.14
CA ARG A 250 -21.47 57.70 -29.22
C ARG A 250 -22.10 59.09 -29.02
N LYS A 251 -21.77 59.78 -27.93
CA LYS A 251 -22.04 61.20 -27.69
C LYS A 251 -20.73 61.96 -27.76
#